data_AF-A0A7C7ILW7-F1
#
_entry.id   AF-A0A7C7ILW7-F1
#
_cell.length_a   1.000
_cell.length_b   1.000
_cell.length_c   1.000
_cell.angle_alpha   90.00
_cell.angle_beta   90.00
_cell.angle_gamma   90.00
#
_symmetry.space_group_name_H-M   'P 1'
#
loop_
_entity.id
_entity.type
_entity.pdbx_description
1 polymer ?
#
loop_
_entity_poly.entity_id
_entity_poly.type
_entity_poly.pdbx_seq_one_letter_code
_entity_poly.pdbx_strand_id
1 'polypeptide(L)'
;MIGLLILMLYGSAIVGLGVNSSCMSWPDCMGQWIRFNESSYFLHMIHRYLALVFGLMILYISHVVGRFAMRGSFVKIIARSLGLIFILHILLSIGLVHAGFDGWLRVVHLSLAGIIWLFVSWLFIEYRIFKST
;
A
#
# COMPACT_ATOMS: atom_id res chain seq x y z
N MET A 1 -2.17 -0.33 -11.88
CA MET A 1 -3.50 0.24 -11.50
C MET A 1 -4.43 -0.85 -11.03
N ILE A 2 -4.75 -1.82 -11.90
CA ILE A 2 -5.69 -2.91 -11.58
C ILE A 2 -5.22 -3.73 -10.37
N GLY A 3 -3.93 -4.13 -10.32
CA GLY A 3 -3.42 -4.89 -9.17
C GLY A 3 -3.54 -4.18 -7.81
N LEU A 4 -3.29 -2.86 -7.77
CA LEU A 4 -3.48 -2.06 -6.55
C LEU A 4 -4.96 -1.96 -6.15
N LEU A 5 -5.85 -1.82 -7.13
CA LEU A 5 -7.29 -1.82 -6.88
C LEU A 5 -7.75 -3.16 -6.31
N ILE A 6 -7.29 -4.28 -6.89
CA ILE A 6 -7.58 -5.62 -6.37
C ILE A 6 -7.06 -5.78 -4.95
N LEU A 7 -5.85 -5.29 -4.64
CA LEU A 7 -5.30 -5.33 -3.28
C LEU A 7 -6.16 -4.56 -2.28
N MET A 8 -6.65 -3.36 -2.65
CA MET A 8 -7.54 -2.57 -1.82
C MET A 8 -8.88 -3.28 -1.59
N LEU A 9 -9.47 -3.83 -2.65
CA LEU A 9 -10.72 -4.60 -2.56
C LEU A 9 -10.55 -5.85 -1.70
N TYR A 10 -9.43 -6.55 -1.82
CA TYR A 10 -9.09 -7.69 -0.97
C TYR A 10 -8.97 -7.28 0.50
N GLY A 11 -8.31 -6.16 0.79
CA GLY A 11 -8.24 -5.56 2.12
C GLY A 11 -9.63 -5.27 2.72
N SER A 12 -10.52 -4.66 1.93
CA SER A 12 -11.90 -4.42 2.35
C SER A 12 -12.69 -5.72 2.58
N ALA A 13 -12.45 -6.74 1.75
CA ALA A 13 -13.10 -8.04 1.88
C ALA A 13 -12.70 -8.76 3.19
N ILE A 14 -11.41 -8.77 3.56
CA ILE A 14 -10.97 -9.37 4.83
C ILE A 14 -11.51 -8.62 6.06
N VAL A 15 -11.78 -7.31 5.93
CA VAL A 15 -12.49 -6.54 6.95
C VAL A 15 -13.94 -6.99 7.06
N GLY A 16 -14.65 -7.14 5.95
CA GLY A 16 -16.03 -7.64 5.91
C GLY A 16 -16.18 -9.07 6.42
N LEU A 17 -15.16 -9.91 6.25
CA LEU A 17 -15.10 -11.28 6.79
C LEU A 17 -14.75 -11.34 8.29
N GLY A 18 -14.39 -10.22 8.92
CA GLY A 18 -14.02 -10.18 10.33
C GLY A 18 -12.64 -10.75 10.66
N VAL A 19 -11.80 -11.04 9.67
CA VAL A 19 -10.45 -11.65 9.85
C VAL A 19 -9.31 -10.62 9.78
N ASN A 20 -9.63 -9.33 9.75
CA ASN A 20 -8.64 -8.25 9.65
C ASN A 20 -7.72 -8.11 10.87
N SER A 21 -8.13 -8.59 12.03
CA SER A 21 -7.36 -8.51 13.27
C SER A 21 -6.70 -9.83 13.68
N SER A 22 -6.73 -10.84 12.81
CA SER A 22 -6.25 -12.19 13.16
C SER A 22 -4.73 -12.27 13.36
N CYS A 23 -3.96 -11.31 12.84
CA CYS A 23 -2.51 -11.23 13.03
C CYS A 23 -2.17 -9.97 13.82
N MET A 24 -2.03 -10.08 15.15
CA MET A 24 -1.73 -8.95 16.04
C MET A 24 -0.23 -8.66 16.20
N SER A 25 0.64 -9.52 15.66
CA SER A 25 2.06 -9.23 15.51
C SER A 25 2.35 -8.67 14.12
N TRP A 26 3.52 -8.06 13.97
CA TRP A 26 4.09 -7.63 12.70
C TRP A 26 5.62 -7.67 12.82
N PRO A 27 6.36 -8.12 11.79
CA PRO A 27 5.92 -8.46 10.43
C PRO A 27 5.30 -9.86 10.27
N ASP A 28 5.60 -10.78 11.17
CA ASP A 28 5.05 -12.13 11.23
C ASP A 28 3.61 -12.16 11.75
N CYS A 29 2.94 -13.30 11.66
CA CYS A 29 1.62 -13.54 12.25
C CYS A 29 1.72 -14.55 13.39
N MET A 30 1.83 -14.06 14.63
CA MET A 30 1.96 -14.82 15.87
C MET A 30 3.08 -15.86 15.82
N GLY A 31 4.25 -15.48 15.31
CA GLY A 31 5.41 -16.34 15.09
C GLY A 31 5.40 -17.11 13.75
N GLN A 32 4.34 -16.99 12.95
CA GLN A 32 4.15 -17.75 11.71
C GLN A 32 4.42 -16.89 10.47
N TRP A 33 5.13 -17.48 9.51
CA TRP A 33 5.47 -16.84 8.23
C TRP A 33 4.90 -17.58 7.01
N ILE A 34 4.92 -18.92 6.97
CA ILE A 34 4.54 -19.65 5.75
C ILE A 34 3.45 -20.69 6.02
N ARG A 35 3.60 -21.44 7.11
CA ARG A 35 2.61 -22.44 7.54
C ARG A 35 1.73 -21.80 8.58
N PHE A 36 0.45 -21.68 8.24
CA PHE A 36 -0.55 -21.10 9.12
C PHE A 36 -1.47 -22.20 9.63
N ASN A 37 -1.76 -22.16 10.92
CA ASN A 37 -2.67 -23.12 11.55
C ASN A 37 -4.14 -22.74 11.32
N GLU A 38 -4.41 -21.47 11.02
CA GLU A 38 -5.74 -20.94 10.76
C GLU A 38 -5.83 -20.30 9.37
N SER A 39 -6.98 -20.48 8.70
CA SER A 39 -7.25 -19.84 7.42
C SER A 39 -7.32 -18.30 7.53
N SER A 40 -7.75 -17.78 8.68
CA SER A 40 -7.78 -16.36 9.01
C SER A 40 -6.39 -15.72 8.91
N TYR A 41 -5.36 -16.40 9.42
CA TYR A 41 -3.97 -15.94 9.42
C TYR A 41 -3.43 -15.94 7.99
N PHE A 42 -3.72 -17.00 7.24
CA PHE A 42 -3.34 -17.12 5.84
C PHE A 42 -3.91 -15.98 4.98
N LEU A 43 -5.21 -15.70 5.09
CA LEU A 43 -5.85 -14.61 4.35
C LEU A 43 -5.23 -13.25 4.70
N HIS A 44 -5.04 -12.97 5.99
CA HIS A 44 -4.45 -11.71 6.40
C HIS A 44 -2.98 -11.58 5.97
N MET A 45 -2.20 -12.66 6.02
CA MET A 45 -0.80 -12.64 5.56
C MET A 45 -0.67 -12.52 4.05
N ILE A 46 -1.59 -13.08 3.25
CA ILE A 46 -1.65 -12.83 1.80
C ILE A 46 -1.77 -11.32 1.53
N HIS A 47 -2.64 -10.62 2.26
CA HIS A 47 -2.78 -9.17 2.11
C HIS A 47 -1.43 -8.47 2.37
N ARG A 48 -0.73 -8.83 3.46
CA ARG A 48 0.58 -8.25 3.81
C ARG A 48 1.66 -8.54 2.76
N TYR A 49 1.69 -9.76 2.20
CA TYR A 49 2.66 -10.12 1.15
C TYR A 49 2.41 -9.37 -0.15
N LEU A 50 1.15 -9.29 -0.58
CA LEU A 50 0.80 -8.50 -1.75
C LEU A 50 1.12 -7.02 -1.52
N ALA A 51 0.79 -6.48 -0.35
CA ALA A 51 1.12 -5.10 0.03
C ALA A 51 2.64 -4.84 0.00
N LEU A 52 3.46 -5.80 0.44
CA LEU A 52 4.91 -5.68 0.35
C LEU A 52 5.38 -5.61 -1.11
N VAL A 53 4.92 -6.54 -1.97
CA VAL A 53 5.31 -6.59 -3.39
C VAL A 53 4.92 -5.29 -4.11
N PHE A 54 3.66 -4.88 -3.97
CA PHE A 54 3.18 -3.65 -4.60
C PHE A 54 3.84 -2.41 -3.98
N GLY A 55 4.12 -2.42 -2.68
CA GLY A 55 4.79 -1.33 -1.99
C GLY A 55 6.22 -1.10 -2.45
N LEU A 56 6.99 -2.18 -2.59
CA LEU A 56 8.35 -2.12 -3.15
C LEU A 56 8.32 -1.59 -4.59
N MET A 57 7.34 -2.00 -5.39
CA MET A 57 7.16 -1.46 -6.75
C MET A 57 6.86 0.05 -6.75
N ILE A 58 5.99 0.52 -5.86
CA ILE A 58 5.66 1.95 -5.72
C ILE A 58 6.91 2.75 -5.32
N LEU A 59 7.65 2.29 -4.31
CA LEU A 59 8.89 2.93 -3.85
C LEU A 59 9.94 2.97 -4.95
N TYR A 60 10.11 1.87 -5.68
CA TYR A 60 11.04 1.81 -6.81
C TYR A 60 10.68 2.81 -7.91
N ILE A 61 9.43 2.82 -8.36
CA ILE A 61 8.95 3.74 -9.41
C ILE A 61 9.09 5.20 -8.94
N SER A 62 8.63 5.50 -7.72
CA SER A 62 8.75 6.83 -7.11
C SER A 62 10.21 7.29 -7.05
N HIS A 63 11.13 6.41 -6.65
CA HIS A 63 12.55 6.70 -6.58
C HIS A 63 13.14 6.95 -7.97
N VAL A 64 12.97 6.03 -8.92
CA VAL A 64 13.52 6.13 -10.27
C VAL A 64 13.01 7.40 -10.95
N VAL A 65 11.70 7.62 -10.97
CA VAL A 65 11.11 8.82 -11.59
C VAL A 65 11.54 10.08 -10.84
N GLY A 66 11.53 10.07 -9.51
CA GLY A 66 11.94 11.20 -8.69
C GLY A 66 13.43 11.57 -8.82
N ARG A 67 14.29 10.64 -9.26
CA ARG A 67 15.71 10.86 -9.53
C ARG A 67 15.93 11.36 -10.96
N PHE A 68 15.39 10.65 -11.95
CA PHE A 68 15.72 10.85 -13.36
C PHE A 68 14.79 11.80 -14.13
N ALA A 69 13.61 12.15 -13.60
CA ALA A 69 12.76 13.15 -14.23
C ALA A 69 13.42 14.54 -14.24
N MET A 70 13.14 15.31 -15.31
CA MET A 70 13.68 16.66 -15.51
C MET A 70 13.47 17.55 -14.29
N ARG A 71 14.46 18.38 -13.98
CA ARG A 71 14.42 19.28 -12.82
C ARG A 71 13.27 20.27 -13.00
N GLY A 72 12.42 20.42 -11.98
CA GLY A 72 11.24 21.28 -12.01
C GLY A 72 10.02 20.68 -12.71
N SER A 73 10.12 19.49 -13.30
CA SER A 73 8.95 18.84 -13.92
C SER A 73 7.89 18.44 -12.89
N PHE A 74 6.63 18.57 -13.27
CA PHE A 74 5.50 18.19 -12.44
C PHE A 74 5.49 16.69 -12.10
N VAL A 75 5.89 15.84 -13.06
CA VAL A 75 6.09 14.39 -12.88
C VAL A 75 7.03 14.09 -11.70
N LYS A 76 8.12 14.86 -11.56
CA LYS A 76 9.08 14.69 -10.47
C LYS A 76 8.46 15.01 -9.11
N ILE A 77 7.60 16.03 -9.05
CA ILE A 77 6.89 16.43 -7.82
C ILE A 77 5.92 15.32 -7.42
N ILE A 78 5.06 14.85 -8.34
CA ILE A 78 4.12 13.75 -8.09
C ILE A 78 4.87 12.51 -7.59
N ALA A 79 5.95 12.11 -8.27
CA ALA A 79 6.72 10.93 -7.90
C ALA A 79 7.29 11.02 -6.48
N ARG A 80 7.85 12.17 -6.09
CA ARG A 80 8.39 12.39 -4.73
C ARG A 80 7.30 12.40 -3.67
N SER A 81 6.19 13.09 -3.94
CA SER A 81 5.03 13.14 -3.04
C SER A 81 4.43 11.74 -2.84
N LEU A 82 4.30 10.95 -3.90
CA LEU A 82 3.86 9.56 -3.83
C LEU A 82 4.75 8.72 -2.90
N GLY A 83 6.08 8.86 -3.03
CA GLY A 83 7.02 8.15 -2.17
C GLY A 83 6.87 8.54 -0.70
N LEU A 84 6.74 9.84 -0.42
CA LEU A 84 6.53 10.35 0.94
C LEU A 84 5.21 9.84 1.54
N ILE A 85 4.10 9.97 0.81
CA ILE A 85 2.77 9.50 1.24
C ILE A 85 2.81 7.99 1.51
N PHE A 86 3.50 7.22 0.65
CA PHE A 86 3.61 5.78 0.84
C PHE A 86 4.40 5.40 2.09
N ILE A 87 5.50 6.11 2.40
CA ILE A 87 6.25 5.91 3.64
C ILE A 87 5.36 6.20 4.86
N LEU A 88 4.62 7.32 4.84
CA LEU A 88 3.67 7.66 5.91
C LEU A 88 2.58 6.59 6.05
N HIS A 89 2.10 6.02 4.95
CA HIS A 89 1.12 4.95 4.96
C HIS A 89 1.67 3.65 5.58
N ILE A 90 2.94 3.30 5.34
CA ILE A 90 3.59 2.16 6.03
C ILE A 90 3.64 2.38 7.54
N LEU A 91 4.08 3.56 7.98
CA LEU A 91 4.15 3.89 9.42
C LEU A 91 2.77 3.81 10.07
N LEU A 92 1.74 4.35 9.41
CA LEU A 92 0.37 4.26 9.89
C LEU A 92 -0.13 2.81 9.94
N SER A 93 0.25 1.99 8.96
CA SER A 93 -0.14 0.57 8.90
C SER A 93 0.51 -0.26 10.02
N ILE A 94 1.76 0.03 10.38
CA ILE A 94 2.41 -0.59 11.54
C ILE A 94 1.73 -0.12 12.82
N GLY A 95 1.45 1.18 12.94
CA GLY A 95 0.70 1.74 14.08
C GLY A 95 -0.69 1.14 14.25
N LEU A 96 -1.39 0.83 13.16
CA LEU A 96 -2.70 0.18 13.17
C LEU A 96 -2.65 -1.19 13.85
N VAL A 97 -1.61 -1.99 13.61
CA VAL A 97 -1.44 -3.31 14.25
C VAL A 97 -1.22 -3.14 15.75
N HIS A 98 -0.35 -2.21 16.16
CA HIS A 98 -0.07 -1.94 17.57
C HIS A 98 -1.27 -1.33 18.32
N ALA A 99 -2.14 -0.61 17.62
CA ALA A 99 -3.39 -0.08 18.15
C ALA A 99 -4.53 -1.12 18.19
N GLY A 100 -4.25 -2.39 17.88
CA GLY A 100 -5.25 -3.46 17.91
C GLY A 100 -6.36 -3.30 16.88
N PHE A 101 -6.04 -2.74 15.72
CA PHE A 101 -6.98 -2.53 14.60
C PHE A 101 -8.16 -1.61 14.94
N ASP A 102 -7.86 -0.49 15.63
CA ASP A 102 -8.83 0.57 15.91
C ASP A 102 -9.68 0.96 14.68
N GLY A 103 -10.98 1.21 14.91
CA GLY A 103 -11.94 1.49 13.84
C GLY A 103 -11.58 2.73 13.02
N TRP A 104 -11.15 3.81 13.66
CA TRP A 104 -10.78 5.04 12.97
C TRP A 104 -9.49 4.86 12.19
N LEU A 105 -8.49 4.21 12.78
CA LEU A 105 -7.23 3.93 12.08
C LEU A 105 -7.44 3.05 10.84
N ARG A 106 -8.40 2.12 10.85
CA ARG A 106 -8.79 1.35 9.64
C ARG A 106 -9.33 2.25 8.54
N VAL A 107 -10.18 3.22 8.87
CA VAL A 107 -10.72 4.20 7.91
C VAL A 107 -9.59 5.06 7.34
N VAL A 108 -8.68 5.55 8.19
CA VAL A 108 -7.52 6.34 7.73
C VAL A 108 -6.61 5.51 6.84
N HIS A 109 -6.34 4.25 7.19
CA HIS A 109 -5.56 3.33 6.37
C HIS A 109 -6.17 3.17 4.97
N LEU A 110 -7.46 2.87 4.87
CA LEU A 110 -8.15 2.74 3.57
C LEU A 110 -8.13 4.06 2.77
N SER A 111 -8.33 5.19 3.44
CA SER A 111 -8.35 6.51 2.80
C SER A 111 -6.97 6.85 2.20
N LEU A 112 -5.89 6.59 2.94
CA LEU A 112 -4.52 6.76 2.45
C LEU A 112 -4.22 5.83 1.28
N ALA A 113 -4.68 4.57 1.32
CA ALA A 113 -4.53 3.65 0.19
C ALA A 113 -5.22 4.20 -1.07
N GLY A 114 -6.40 4.82 -0.93
CA GLY A 114 -7.09 5.52 -2.02
C GLY A 114 -6.31 6.70 -2.58
N ILE A 115 -5.73 7.54 -1.71
CA ILE A 115 -4.86 8.67 -2.12
C ILE A 115 -3.65 8.14 -2.89
N ILE A 116 -3.00 7.09 -2.40
CA ILE A 116 -1.86 6.46 -3.10
C ILE A 116 -2.31 5.99 -4.48
N TRP A 117 -3.44 5.28 -4.59
CA TRP A 117 -3.95 4.80 -5.87
C TRP A 117 -4.19 5.94 -6.87
N LEU A 118 -4.76 7.06 -6.42
CA LEU A 118 -4.94 8.27 -7.25
C LEU A 118 -3.59 8.85 -7.71
N PHE A 119 -2.61 8.97 -6.81
CA PHE A 119 -1.29 9.48 -7.16
C PHE A 119 -0.55 8.58 -8.17
N VAL A 120 -0.64 7.26 -8.02
CA VAL A 120 -0.03 6.34 -8.99
C VAL A 120 -0.75 6.42 -10.34
N SER A 121 -2.09 6.56 -10.34
CA SER A 121 -2.88 6.74 -11.56
C SER A 121 -2.52 8.03 -12.27
N TRP A 122 -2.39 9.13 -11.53
CA TRP A 122 -1.98 10.42 -12.06
C TRP A 122 -0.56 10.37 -12.65
N LEU A 123 0.39 9.81 -11.90
CA LEU A 123 1.77 9.65 -12.37
C LEU A 123 1.82 8.84 -13.68
N PHE A 124 1.00 7.80 -13.80
CA PHE A 124 0.91 6.99 -15.00
C PHE A 124 0.38 7.79 -16.20
N ILE A 125 -0.65 8.61 -16.01
CA ILE A 125 -1.22 9.47 -17.06
C ILE A 125 -0.19 10.50 -17.54
N GLU A 126 0.42 11.25 -16.63
CA GLU A 126 1.41 12.28 -16.96
C GLU A 126 2.63 11.71 -17.68
N TYR A 127 3.11 10.54 -17.23
CA TYR A 127 4.23 9.86 -17.88
C TYR A 127 3.89 9.42 -19.31
N ARG A 128 2.65 9.01 -19.58
CA ARG A 128 2.19 8.62 -20.93
C ARG A 128 2.07 9.83 -21.84
N ILE A 129 1.52 10.94 -21.35
CA ILE A 129 1.40 12.20 -22.11
C ILE A 129 2.78 12.69 -22.54
N PHE A 130 3.75 12.75 -21.61
CA PHE A 130 5.10 13.22 -21.89
C PHE A 130 5.84 12.35 -22.92
N LYS A 131 5.55 11.04 -22.97
CA LYS A 131 6.17 10.14 -23.96
C LYS A 131 5.55 10.26 -25.37
N SER A 132 4.32 10.76 -25.49
CA SER A 132 3.60 10.88 -26.77
C SER A 132 3.86 12.17 -27.55
N THR A 133 4.43 13.18 -26.91
CA THR A 133 4.89 14.45 -27.50
C THR A 133 6.38 14.40 -27.77
#